data_AF-A0A9D1VAV3-F1
#
_entry.id   AF-A0A9D1VAV3-F1
#
_cell.length_a   1.000
_cell.length_b   1.000
_cell.length_c   1.000
_cell.angle_alpha   90.00
_cell.angle_beta   90.00
_cell.angle_gamma   90.00
#
_symmetry.space_group_name_H-M   'P 1'
#
loop_
_entity.id
_entity.type
_entity.pdbx_description
1 polymer ?
#
loop_
_entity_poly.entity_id
_entity_poly.type
_entity_poly.pdbx_seq_one_letter_code
_entity_poly.pdbx_strand_id
1 'polypeptide(L)'
;DIDLARLGNARMSESSFHDNTLPAEWNSVRRISLSSLPDTCDLSYAAIAARPFLPADDVRERRCEDILNIQAAGLAKRMEQTRARTLVIGISGGLDSSLALLVCARACELLGKDPSMILAITMPGFGTTGRTYNNAVKMIELVGASFKEVNIREACLHHFAELGFDPSQRTVTYENVQARERTKILMNHANFTGGIVVGTGDLSEIALGWSTYNGDHMSMYAVNCSIPKTLIRCLISHVAERSSDELAAVLRDVIDTPVSPELLPPADDGTVEQKTEDILGPYDLHDFFLYHFIKYGAEPDKMLALARRAFAGEYPKELIEKTLHTFVRRFFTQQFKRSCIPDGPKVGTIALSPRGDWRMPSDACGTVWQQWR
;
A
#
# COMPACT_ATOMS: atom_id res chain seq x y z
N ASP A 1 22.55 16.44 -14.41
CA ASP A 1 22.34 17.18 -13.14
C ASP A 1 22.54 16.28 -11.94
N ILE A 2 23.34 16.71 -10.96
CA ILE A 2 23.60 15.94 -9.73
C ILE A 2 22.78 16.54 -8.58
N ASP A 3 21.97 15.71 -7.92
CA ASP A 3 21.15 16.12 -6.78
C ASP A 3 21.98 16.16 -5.48
N LEU A 4 22.59 17.31 -5.19
CA LEU A 4 23.41 17.52 -4.00
C LEU A 4 22.60 17.42 -2.70
N ALA A 5 21.34 17.85 -2.71
CA ALA A 5 20.46 17.74 -1.55
C ALA A 5 20.15 16.28 -1.21
N ARG A 6 19.95 15.42 -2.22
CA ARG A 6 19.82 13.97 -2.03
C ARG A 6 21.09 13.36 -1.41
N LEU A 7 22.28 13.78 -1.84
CA LEU A 7 23.55 13.33 -1.23
C LEU A 7 23.67 13.79 0.22
N GLY A 8 23.28 15.04 0.52
CA GLY A 8 23.24 15.57 1.87
C GLY A 8 22.30 14.77 2.77
N ASN A 9 21.07 14.52 2.32
CA ASN A 9 20.07 13.77 3.07
C ASN A 9 20.48 12.31 3.29
N ALA A 10 21.08 11.66 2.28
CA ALA A 10 21.62 10.31 2.44
C ALA A 10 22.73 10.24 3.51
N ARG A 11 23.62 11.25 3.56
CA ARG A 11 24.66 11.32 4.61
C ARG A 11 24.07 11.56 6.00
N MET A 12 23.03 12.39 6.11
CA MET A 12 22.35 12.62 7.39
C MET A 12 21.60 11.39 7.90
N SER A 13 20.99 10.60 7.00
CA SER A 13 20.23 9.41 7.40
C SER A 13 21.11 8.21 7.74
N GLU A 14 22.30 8.12 7.15
CA GLU A 14 23.22 6.99 7.32
C GLU A 14 24.21 7.29 8.45
N SER A 15 23.86 6.94 9.69
CA SER A 15 24.69 7.24 10.87
C SER A 15 26.10 6.64 10.74
N SER A 16 26.23 5.47 10.11
CA SER A 16 27.51 4.81 9.88
C SER A 16 28.49 5.65 9.05
N PHE A 17 27.99 6.56 8.21
CA PHE A 17 28.81 7.52 7.45
C PHE A 17 29.51 8.52 8.38
N HIS A 18 28.83 8.96 9.44
CA HIS A 18 29.36 9.89 10.43
C HIS A 18 30.19 9.21 11.52
N ASP A 19 29.85 7.96 11.84
CA ASP A 19 30.59 7.16 12.84
C ASP A 19 31.95 6.70 12.30
N ASN A 20 32.11 6.63 10.97
CA ASN A 20 33.37 6.22 10.37
C ASN A 20 34.46 7.26 10.59
N THR A 21 35.58 6.83 11.17
CA THR A 21 36.74 7.71 11.38
C THR A 21 37.47 7.88 10.06
N LEU A 22 37.49 9.11 9.54
CA LEU A 22 38.25 9.42 8.34
C LEU A 22 39.76 9.17 8.58
N PRO A 23 40.50 8.67 7.58
CA PRO A 23 41.95 8.56 7.66
C PRO A 23 42.59 9.89 8.08
N ALA A 24 43.65 9.85 8.90
CA ALA A 24 44.29 11.07 9.43
C ALA A 24 44.76 12.02 8.33
N GLU A 25 45.17 11.48 7.17
CA GLU A 25 45.53 12.25 5.97
C GLU A 25 44.38 13.06 5.34
N TRP A 26 43.12 12.75 5.66
CA TRP A 26 41.94 13.48 5.19
C TRP A 26 41.51 14.57 6.16
N ASN A 27 42.07 14.59 7.38
CA ASN A 27 41.84 15.67 8.35
C ASN A 27 42.59 16.96 7.98
N SER A 28 43.55 16.89 7.06
CA SER A 28 44.39 18.01 6.60
C SER A 28 44.04 18.50 5.18
N VAL A 29 42.79 18.34 4.74
CA VAL A 29 42.36 18.87 3.44
C VAL A 29 42.29 20.39 3.44
N ARG A 30 42.90 21.03 2.44
CA ARG A 30 42.77 22.47 2.20
C ARG A 30 41.41 22.75 1.54
N ARG A 31 40.51 23.42 2.26
CA ARG A 31 39.26 23.93 1.66
C ARG A 31 39.52 25.24 0.94
N ILE A 32 39.29 25.27 -0.36
CA ILE A 32 39.37 26.48 -1.18
C ILE A 32 37.94 26.90 -1.50
N SER A 33 37.55 28.09 -1.04
CA SER A 33 36.25 28.66 -1.40
C SER A 33 36.30 29.15 -2.84
N LEU A 34 35.38 28.64 -3.66
CA LEU A 34 35.15 29.09 -5.03
C LEU A 34 33.86 29.91 -5.06
N SER A 35 33.67 30.69 -6.12
CA SER A 35 32.38 31.29 -6.43
C SER A 35 31.30 30.21 -6.57
N SER A 36 30.05 30.56 -6.25
CA SER A 36 28.92 29.64 -6.42
C SER A 36 28.83 29.11 -7.84
N LEU A 37 28.59 27.81 -7.98
CA LEU A 37 28.21 27.23 -9.26
C LEU A 37 26.84 27.80 -9.68
N PRO A 38 26.60 28.05 -10.97
CA PRO A 38 25.27 28.41 -11.45
C PRO A 38 24.31 27.24 -11.21
N ASP A 39 23.09 27.56 -10.77
CA ASP A 39 22.02 26.58 -10.63
C ASP A 39 21.59 26.04 -12.00
N THR A 40 21.16 24.78 -12.03
CA THR A 40 20.55 24.15 -13.21
C THR A 40 19.10 24.64 -13.33
N CYS A 41 18.77 25.38 -14.39
CA CYS A 41 17.47 26.05 -14.51
C CYS A 41 16.26 25.13 -14.80
N ASP A 42 16.45 23.95 -15.38
CA ASP A 42 15.32 23.18 -15.97
C ASP A 42 15.33 21.66 -15.74
N LEU A 43 16.28 21.13 -14.95
CA LEU A 43 16.43 19.68 -14.72
C LEU A 43 16.50 18.86 -16.03
N SER A 44 16.96 19.47 -17.12
CA SER A 44 17.00 18.86 -18.46
C SER A 44 17.84 17.58 -18.49
N TYR A 45 18.91 17.53 -17.70
CA TYR A 45 19.83 16.39 -17.62
C TYR A 45 19.66 15.56 -16.34
N ALA A 46 18.55 15.74 -15.61
CA ALA A 46 18.21 14.93 -14.44
C ALA A 46 17.49 13.65 -14.89
N ALA A 47 18.03 12.48 -14.51
CA ALA A 47 17.34 11.20 -14.68
C ALA A 47 16.39 10.96 -13.49
N ILE A 48 15.10 11.18 -13.70
CA ILE A 48 14.07 11.08 -12.65
C ILE A 48 13.07 9.99 -13.08
N ALA A 49 13.07 8.87 -12.35
CA ALA A 49 12.10 7.80 -12.59
C ALA A 49 10.72 8.21 -12.06
N ALA A 50 9.73 8.29 -12.95
CA ALA A 50 8.34 8.59 -12.59
C ALA A 50 7.74 7.57 -11.61
N ARG A 51 8.15 6.30 -11.70
CA ARG A 51 7.64 5.20 -10.88
C ARG A 51 8.78 4.55 -10.09
N PRO A 52 9.28 5.21 -9.03
CA PRO A 52 10.55 4.85 -8.39
C PRO A 52 10.53 3.53 -7.60
N PHE A 53 9.35 2.98 -7.34
CA PHE A 53 9.20 1.65 -6.71
C PHE A 53 9.16 0.50 -7.71
N LEU A 54 8.95 0.77 -9.00
CA LEU A 54 8.96 -0.27 -10.01
C LEU A 54 10.39 -0.71 -10.32
N PRO A 55 10.67 -2.02 -10.39
CA PRO A 55 11.96 -2.50 -10.84
C PRO A 55 12.15 -2.17 -12.33
N ALA A 56 13.40 -1.89 -12.70
CA ALA A 56 13.81 -1.75 -14.09
C ALA A 56 13.54 -3.05 -14.88
N ASP A 57 13.29 -2.92 -16.19
CA ASP A 57 12.87 -4.04 -17.04
C ASP A 57 13.85 -5.22 -16.99
N ASP A 58 15.16 -4.94 -16.99
CA ASP A 58 16.24 -5.94 -17.02
C ASP A 58 16.35 -6.79 -15.75
N VAL A 59 15.81 -6.31 -14.63
CA VAL A 59 15.81 -7.02 -13.34
C VAL A 59 14.41 -7.27 -12.79
N ARG A 60 13.35 -6.96 -13.54
CA ARG A 60 11.96 -6.99 -13.07
C ARG A 60 11.56 -8.36 -12.55
N GLU A 61 11.72 -9.41 -13.36
CA GLU A 61 11.36 -10.78 -12.98
C GLU A 61 12.02 -11.18 -11.65
N ARG A 62 13.34 -11.04 -11.56
CA ARG A 62 14.09 -11.39 -10.35
C ARG A 62 13.60 -10.59 -9.13
N ARG A 63 13.38 -9.28 -9.29
CA ARG A 63 12.92 -8.42 -8.19
C ARG A 63 11.51 -8.80 -7.74
N CYS A 64 10.58 -9.05 -8.66
CA CYS A 64 9.23 -9.49 -8.35
C CYS A 64 9.25 -10.82 -7.57
N GLU A 65 10.08 -11.77 -7.99
CA GLU A 65 10.27 -13.04 -7.27
C GLU A 65 10.84 -12.84 -5.87
N ASP A 66 11.90 -12.04 -5.71
CA ASP A 66 12.48 -11.69 -4.41
C ASP A 66 11.43 -11.06 -3.48
N ILE A 67 10.63 -10.13 -4.00
CA ILE A 67 9.57 -9.44 -3.25
C ILE A 67 8.52 -10.43 -2.76
N LEU A 68 7.95 -11.23 -3.66
CA LEU A 68 6.96 -12.24 -3.32
C LEU A 68 7.54 -13.27 -2.32
N ASN A 69 8.84 -13.58 -2.41
CA ASN A 69 9.51 -14.53 -1.53
C ASN A 69 9.65 -13.95 -0.11
N ILE A 70 10.02 -12.67 0.02
CA ILE A 70 10.09 -12.00 1.32
C ILE A 70 8.69 -11.96 1.97
N GLN A 71 7.65 -11.62 1.21
CA GLN A 71 6.27 -11.61 1.71
C GLN A 71 5.84 -13.00 2.20
N ALA A 72 6.04 -14.03 1.37
CA ALA A 72 5.64 -15.40 1.68
C ALA A 72 6.46 -16.00 2.83
N ALA A 73 7.78 -15.80 2.85
CA ALA A 73 8.65 -16.29 3.92
C ALA A 73 8.34 -15.62 5.27
N GLY A 74 8.04 -14.33 5.27
CA GLY A 74 7.59 -13.60 6.47
C GLY A 74 6.28 -14.18 7.03
N LEU A 75 5.30 -14.42 6.16
CA LEU A 75 4.03 -15.03 6.56
C LEU A 75 4.20 -16.49 7.01
N ALA A 76 4.97 -17.29 6.27
CA ALA A 76 5.27 -18.68 6.62
C ALA A 76 5.91 -18.77 8.00
N LYS A 77 6.92 -17.92 8.28
CA LYS A 77 7.56 -17.86 9.58
C LYS A 77 6.58 -17.47 10.69
N ARG A 78 5.73 -16.48 10.44
CA ARG A 78 4.68 -16.08 11.40
C ARG A 78 3.78 -17.26 11.71
N MET A 79 3.31 -17.96 10.69
CA MET A 79 2.41 -19.10 10.81
C MET A 79 3.02 -20.24 11.66
N GLU A 80 4.29 -20.59 11.42
CA GLU A 80 5.00 -21.59 12.24
C GLU A 80 5.11 -21.17 13.70
N GLN A 81 5.49 -19.92 13.96
CA GLN A 81 5.71 -19.40 15.32
C GLN A 81 4.40 -19.33 16.12
N THR A 82 3.31 -18.91 15.48
CA THR A 82 2.00 -18.86 16.14
C THR A 82 1.28 -20.20 16.13
N ARG A 83 1.83 -21.21 15.43
CA ARG A 83 1.19 -22.51 15.18
C ARG A 83 -0.22 -22.36 14.61
N ALA A 84 -0.42 -21.34 13.77
CA ALA A 84 -1.71 -21.06 13.17
C ALA A 84 -2.14 -22.26 12.32
N ARG A 85 -3.40 -22.69 12.48
CA ARG A 85 -3.96 -23.80 11.71
C ARG A 85 -4.55 -23.34 10.38
N THR A 86 -4.94 -22.08 10.31
CA THR A 86 -5.65 -21.48 9.18
C THR A 86 -5.14 -20.06 8.93
N LEU A 87 -5.02 -19.68 7.66
CA LEU A 87 -4.83 -18.29 7.27
C LEU A 87 -6.20 -17.72 6.90
N VAL A 88 -6.72 -16.79 7.70
CA VAL A 88 -8.02 -16.16 7.45
C VAL A 88 -7.80 -14.85 6.71
N ILE A 89 -8.44 -14.69 5.55
CA ILE A 89 -8.24 -13.52 4.69
C ILE A 89 -9.56 -13.07 4.09
N GLY A 90 -9.80 -11.76 4.06
CA GLY A 90 -10.92 -11.17 3.34
C GLY A 90 -10.55 -10.91 1.89
N ILE A 91 -11.35 -11.42 0.94
CA ILE A 91 -11.12 -11.21 -0.49
C ILE A 91 -12.24 -10.35 -1.06
N SER A 92 -11.88 -9.19 -1.61
CA SER A 92 -12.83 -8.27 -2.27
C SER A 92 -12.81 -8.40 -3.79
N GLY A 93 -11.81 -9.07 -4.36
CA GLY A 93 -11.56 -9.08 -5.81
C GLY A 93 -10.80 -7.85 -6.30
N GLY A 94 -10.34 -6.98 -5.39
CA GLY A 94 -9.42 -5.89 -5.68
C GLY A 94 -7.95 -6.29 -5.53
N LEU A 95 -7.06 -5.50 -6.15
CA LEU A 95 -5.61 -5.69 -6.23
C LEU A 95 -4.96 -6.22 -4.94
N ASP A 96 -5.16 -5.53 -3.82
CA ASP A 96 -4.37 -5.80 -2.62
C ASP A 96 -4.76 -7.12 -1.97
N SER A 97 -6.06 -7.42 -1.93
CA SER A 97 -6.58 -8.71 -1.43
C SER A 97 -6.16 -9.88 -2.32
N SER A 98 -6.12 -9.66 -3.64
CA SER A 98 -5.65 -10.64 -4.62
C SER A 98 -4.16 -10.94 -4.43
N LEU A 99 -3.30 -9.92 -4.32
CA LEU A 99 -1.88 -10.13 -4.03
C LEU A 99 -1.68 -10.86 -2.70
N ALA A 100 -2.41 -10.47 -1.65
CA ALA A 100 -2.30 -11.12 -0.35
C ALA A 100 -2.71 -12.60 -0.38
N LEU A 101 -3.73 -12.97 -1.17
CA LEU A 101 -4.12 -14.37 -1.39
C LEU A 101 -3.02 -15.17 -2.08
N LEU A 102 -2.39 -14.61 -3.12
CA LEU A 102 -1.25 -15.23 -3.80
C LEU A 102 -0.07 -15.45 -2.84
N VAL A 103 0.20 -14.48 -1.96
CA VAL A 103 1.22 -14.61 -0.91
C VAL A 103 0.85 -15.70 0.09
N CYS A 104 -0.42 -15.81 0.49
CA CYS A 104 -0.90 -16.90 1.34
C CYS A 104 -0.66 -18.27 0.70
N ALA A 105 -1.00 -18.42 -0.58
CA ALA A 105 -0.79 -19.66 -1.33
C ALA A 105 0.70 -20.04 -1.35
N ARG A 106 1.56 -19.08 -1.70
CA ARG A 106 3.01 -19.27 -1.71
C ARG A 106 3.59 -19.60 -0.33
N ALA A 107 3.08 -19.00 0.73
CA ALA A 107 3.47 -19.34 2.09
C ALA A 107 3.08 -20.79 2.45
N CYS A 108 1.93 -21.28 1.96
CA CYS A 108 1.53 -22.68 2.14
C CYS A 108 2.47 -23.63 1.39
N GLU A 109 2.83 -23.29 0.14
CA GLU A 109 3.81 -24.05 -0.65
C GLU A 109 5.17 -24.16 0.06
N LEU A 110 5.70 -23.04 0.58
CA LEU A 110 6.97 -23.02 1.33
C LEU A 110 6.94 -23.93 2.57
N LEU A 111 5.76 -24.10 3.18
CA LEU A 111 5.57 -24.94 4.36
C LEU A 111 5.13 -26.38 4.02
N GLY A 112 4.98 -26.72 2.73
CA GLY A 112 4.44 -28.02 2.30
C GLY A 112 3.02 -28.26 2.79
N LYS A 113 2.20 -27.21 2.87
CA LYS A 113 0.81 -27.27 3.35
C LYS A 113 -0.18 -27.15 2.21
N ASP A 114 -1.31 -27.82 2.37
CA ASP A 114 -2.41 -27.79 1.40
C ASP A 114 -3.09 -26.41 1.38
N PRO A 115 -3.27 -25.75 0.22
CA PRO A 115 -3.89 -24.42 0.11
C PRO A 115 -5.28 -24.29 0.74
N SER A 116 -6.02 -25.40 0.92
CA SER A 116 -7.32 -25.40 1.62
C SER A 116 -7.25 -24.90 3.06
N MET A 117 -6.05 -24.82 3.64
CA MET A 117 -5.82 -24.18 4.94
C MET A 117 -6.04 -22.66 4.93
N ILE A 118 -6.13 -22.04 3.76
CA ILE A 118 -6.47 -20.63 3.59
C ILE A 118 -7.99 -20.54 3.61
N LEU A 119 -8.55 -19.91 4.65
CA LEU A 119 -9.97 -19.57 4.70
C LEU A 119 -10.16 -18.19 4.09
N ALA A 120 -10.50 -18.17 2.81
CA ALA A 120 -10.79 -16.96 2.07
C ALA A 120 -12.28 -16.61 2.19
N ILE A 121 -12.56 -15.45 2.75
CA ILE A 121 -13.93 -14.99 3.04
C ILE A 121 -14.28 -13.81 2.15
N THR A 122 -15.31 -13.96 1.33
CA THR A 122 -15.93 -12.85 0.61
C THR A 122 -17.09 -12.31 1.43
N MET A 123 -17.15 -10.98 1.61
CA MET A 123 -18.09 -10.33 2.53
C MET A 123 -18.91 -9.24 1.82
N PRO A 124 -19.90 -9.65 1.00
CA PRO A 124 -20.68 -8.71 0.20
C PRO A 124 -21.47 -7.74 1.08
N GLY A 125 -21.33 -6.45 0.78
CA GLY A 125 -22.02 -5.35 1.46
C GLY A 125 -23.02 -4.66 0.53
N PHE A 126 -23.24 -3.37 0.74
CA PHE A 126 -24.17 -2.59 -0.09
C PHE A 126 -23.57 -2.17 -1.44
N GLY A 127 -22.25 -2.00 -1.50
CA GLY A 127 -21.52 -1.58 -2.71
C GLY A 127 -20.90 -2.70 -3.54
N THR A 128 -21.08 -3.97 -3.16
CA THR A 128 -20.43 -5.08 -3.86
C THR A 128 -21.03 -5.29 -5.25
N THR A 129 -20.14 -5.33 -6.25
CA THR A 129 -20.54 -5.54 -7.66
C THR A 129 -20.37 -7.00 -8.08
N GLY A 130 -21.08 -7.42 -9.13
CA GLY A 130 -20.94 -8.77 -9.66
C GLY A 130 -19.54 -9.07 -10.21
N ARG A 131 -18.86 -8.08 -10.81
CA ARG A 131 -17.52 -8.27 -11.42
C ARG A 131 -16.49 -8.65 -10.37
N THR A 132 -16.37 -7.83 -9.32
CA THR A 132 -15.36 -8.01 -8.27
C THR A 132 -15.64 -9.21 -7.40
N TYR A 133 -16.91 -9.48 -7.09
CA TYR A 133 -17.33 -10.73 -6.46
C TYR A 133 -16.92 -11.95 -7.28
N ASN A 134 -17.18 -11.96 -8.58
CA ASN A 134 -16.82 -13.09 -9.45
C ASN A 134 -15.31 -13.28 -9.54
N ASN A 135 -14.52 -12.20 -9.58
CA ASN A 135 -13.06 -12.27 -9.55
C ASN A 135 -12.58 -12.87 -8.23
N ALA A 136 -13.14 -12.45 -7.10
CA ALA A 136 -12.82 -12.99 -5.79
C ALA A 136 -13.05 -14.51 -5.73
N VAL A 137 -14.25 -14.97 -6.10
CA VAL A 137 -14.61 -16.39 -6.03
C VAL A 137 -13.72 -17.24 -6.95
N LYS A 138 -13.60 -16.85 -8.22
CA LYS A 138 -12.76 -17.60 -9.18
C LYS A 138 -11.31 -17.67 -8.74
N MET A 139 -10.77 -16.58 -8.21
CA MET A 139 -9.39 -16.56 -7.72
C MET A 139 -9.19 -17.50 -6.52
N ILE A 140 -10.15 -17.55 -5.59
CA ILE A 140 -10.11 -18.47 -4.44
C ILE A 140 -10.13 -19.92 -4.91
N GLU A 141 -11.01 -20.26 -5.86
CA GLU A 141 -11.13 -21.60 -6.43
C GLU A 141 -9.84 -22.02 -7.15
N LEU A 142 -9.29 -21.16 -8.01
CA LEU A 142 -8.09 -21.45 -8.79
C LEU A 142 -6.83 -21.57 -7.92
N VAL A 143 -6.76 -20.86 -6.81
CA VAL A 143 -5.69 -20.99 -5.80
C VAL A 143 -5.85 -22.27 -4.96
N GLY A 144 -7.05 -22.87 -4.94
CA GLY A 144 -7.35 -24.04 -4.10
C GLY A 144 -7.62 -23.71 -2.63
N ALA A 145 -7.96 -22.45 -2.33
CA ALA A 145 -8.28 -22.02 -0.96
C ALA A 145 -9.71 -22.42 -0.55
N SER A 146 -9.95 -22.58 0.75
CA SER A 146 -11.30 -22.78 1.28
C SER A 146 -12.13 -21.50 1.16
N PHE A 147 -13.27 -21.58 0.49
CA PHE A 147 -14.17 -20.46 0.28
C PHE A 147 -15.27 -20.37 1.35
N LYS A 148 -15.56 -19.13 1.79
CA LYS A 148 -16.76 -18.81 2.56
C LYS A 148 -17.33 -17.47 2.12
N GLU A 149 -18.65 -17.41 1.91
CA GLU A 149 -19.36 -16.14 1.80
C GLU A 149 -20.02 -15.77 3.14
N VAL A 150 -19.91 -14.50 3.54
CA VAL A 150 -20.65 -13.94 4.68
C VAL A 150 -21.24 -12.58 4.29
N ASN A 151 -22.53 -12.53 3.99
CA ASN A 151 -23.22 -11.27 3.71
C ASN A 151 -23.31 -10.42 4.99
N ILE A 152 -22.86 -9.17 4.92
CA ILE A 152 -22.78 -8.27 6.09
C ILE A 152 -23.97 -7.31 6.21
N ARG A 153 -24.90 -7.29 5.24
CA ARG A 153 -25.95 -6.27 5.14
C ARG A 153 -26.82 -6.22 6.39
N GLU A 154 -27.38 -7.36 6.80
CA GLU A 154 -28.26 -7.43 7.98
C GLU A 154 -27.55 -7.00 9.27
N ALA A 155 -26.29 -7.45 9.46
CA ALA A 155 -25.49 -7.04 10.61
C ALA A 155 -25.22 -5.53 10.61
N CYS A 156 -24.95 -4.95 9.44
CA CYS A 156 -24.76 -3.50 9.30
C CYS A 156 -26.07 -2.74 9.55
N LEU A 157 -27.21 -3.19 9.01
CA LEU A 157 -28.52 -2.58 9.23
C LEU A 157 -28.88 -2.56 10.72
N HIS A 158 -28.63 -3.66 11.43
CA HIS A 158 -28.83 -3.73 12.87
C HIS A 158 -27.92 -2.73 13.62
N HIS A 159 -26.63 -2.70 13.28
CA HIS A 159 -25.69 -1.78 13.91
C HIS A 159 -26.04 -0.30 13.61
N PHE A 160 -26.51 0.01 12.41
CA PHE A 160 -27.03 1.35 12.09
C PHE A 160 -28.23 1.73 12.97
N ALA A 161 -29.17 0.79 13.18
CA ALA A 161 -30.31 1.01 14.06
C ALA A 161 -29.90 1.24 15.52
N GLU A 162 -28.94 0.47 16.05
CA GLU A 162 -28.40 0.65 17.40
C GLU A 162 -27.73 2.01 17.60
N LEU A 163 -27.10 2.54 16.54
CA LEU A 163 -26.51 3.89 16.55
C LEU A 163 -27.55 5.00 16.38
N GLY A 164 -28.79 4.69 16.00
CA GLY A 164 -29.76 5.67 15.53
C GLY A 164 -29.31 6.39 14.25
N PHE A 165 -28.47 5.74 13.44
CA PHE A 165 -27.92 6.30 12.20
C PHE A 165 -28.81 5.95 11.01
N ASP A 166 -29.17 6.95 10.21
CA ASP A 166 -29.89 6.74 8.95
C ASP A 166 -28.90 6.37 7.83
N PRO A 167 -28.95 5.12 7.30
CA PRO A 167 -28.04 4.66 6.25
C PRO A 167 -28.22 5.41 4.92
N SER A 168 -29.32 6.15 4.72
CA SER A 168 -29.52 6.97 3.52
C SER A 168 -28.50 8.11 3.39
N GLN A 169 -27.89 8.54 4.50
CA GLN A 169 -26.93 9.64 4.52
C GLN A 169 -25.59 9.31 3.85
N ARG A 170 -25.23 8.01 3.74
CA ARG A 170 -24.02 7.53 3.06
C ARG A 170 -22.72 8.26 3.45
N THR A 171 -22.60 8.66 4.72
CA THR A 171 -21.41 9.37 5.23
C THR A 171 -20.27 8.40 5.57
N VAL A 172 -19.13 8.94 6.03
CA VAL A 172 -18.01 8.14 6.57
C VAL A 172 -18.46 7.14 7.65
N THR A 173 -19.53 7.42 8.40
CA THR A 173 -20.11 6.44 9.35
C THR A 173 -20.65 5.21 8.64
N TYR A 174 -21.36 5.39 7.53
CA TYR A 174 -21.91 4.31 6.71
C TYR A 174 -20.82 3.37 6.18
N GLU A 175 -19.74 3.96 5.66
CA GLU A 175 -18.56 3.23 5.17
C GLU A 175 -17.85 2.48 6.31
N ASN A 176 -17.58 3.16 7.43
CA ASN A 176 -16.83 2.61 8.55
C ASN A 176 -17.55 1.46 9.27
N VAL A 177 -18.87 1.48 9.38
CA VAL A 177 -19.63 0.35 9.97
C VAL A 177 -19.39 -0.91 9.16
N GLN A 178 -19.47 -0.83 7.83
CA GLN A 178 -19.21 -1.97 6.95
C GLN A 178 -17.76 -2.47 7.06
N ALA A 179 -16.78 -1.56 7.05
CA ALA A 179 -15.37 -1.94 7.18
C ALA A 179 -15.08 -2.65 8.51
N ARG A 180 -15.63 -2.16 9.62
CA ARG A 180 -15.47 -2.77 10.95
C ARG A 180 -16.19 -4.11 11.07
N GLU A 181 -17.37 -4.25 10.47
CA GLU A 181 -18.11 -5.51 10.47
C GLU A 181 -17.31 -6.62 9.79
N ARG A 182 -16.68 -6.32 8.65
CA ARG A 182 -15.79 -7.26 7.95
C ARG A 182 -14.62 -7.69 8.81
N THR A 183 -13.91 -6.76 9.43
CA THR A 183 -12.78 -7.10 10.33
C THR A 183 -13.23 -7.94 11.52
N LYS A 184 -14.39 -7.64 12.12
CA LYS A 184 -14.97 -8.43 13.21
C LYS A 184 -15.19 -9.89 12.79
N ILE A 185 -15.77 -10.11 11.62
CA ILE A 185 -16.00 -11.44 11.06
C ILE A 185 -14.68 -12.20 10.86
N LEU A 186 -13.69 -11.55 10.24
CA LEU A 186 -12.36 -12.15 10.00
C LEU A 186 -11.67 -12.55 11.31
N MET A 187 -11.64 -11.65 12.30
CA MET A 187 -11.01 -11.90 13.60
C MET A 187 -11.68 -13.04 14.35
N ASN A 188 -13.01 -13.09 14.34
CA ASN A 188 -13.77 -14.16 14.99
C ASN A 188 -13.60 -15.50 14.27
N HIS A 189 -13.50 -15.50 12.94
CA HIS A 189 -13.16 -16.70 12.20
C HIS A 189 -11.75 -17.20 12.51
N ALA A 190 -10.77 -16.31 12.65
CA ALA A 190 -9.43 -16.70 13.08
C ALA A 190 -9.43 -17.33 14.48
N ASN A 191 -10.18 -16.78 15.42
CA ASN A 191 -10.36 -17.40 16.75
C ASN A 191 -11.00 -18.79 16.66
N PHE A 192 -12.08 -18.90 15.87
CA PHE A 192 -12.83 -20.15 15.71
C PHE A 192 -12.00 -21.27 15.08
N THR A 193 -11.13 -20.95 14.12
CA THR A 193 -10.30 -21.95 13.42
C THR A 193 -8.91 -22.13 14.03
N GLY A 194 -8.54 -21.35 15.05
CA GLY A 194 -7.17 -21.31 15.57
C GLY A 194 -6.17 -20.79 14.54
N GLY A 195 -6.62 -19.84 13.72
CA GLY A 195 -5.87 -19.20 12.65
C GLY A 195 -5.38 -17.80 12.99
N ILE A 196 -4.88 -17.12 11.96
CA ILE A 196 -4.51 -15.70 12.03
C ILE A 196 -5.15 -14.92 10.88
N VAL A 197 -5.51 -13.66 11.13
CA VAL A 197 -6.00 -12.77 10.07
C VAL A 197 -4.82 -12.19 9.29
N VAL A 198 -4.80 -12.42 7.99
CA VAL A 198 -3.85 -11.81 7.05
C VAL A 198 -4.42 -10.49 6.53
N GLY A 199 -3.69 -9.40 6.78
CA GLY A 199 -4.05 -8.05 6.36
C GLY A 199 -3.57 -7.75 4.95
N THR A 200 -4.40 -7.02 4.20
CA THR A 200 -4.23 -6.77 2.78
C THR A 200 -3.77 -5.34 2.47
N GLY A 201 -3.87 -4.40 3.43
CA GLY A 201 -3.57 -2.98 3.22
C GLY A 201 -2.14 -2.73 2.74
N ASP A 202 -2.02 -1.81 1.78
CA ASP A 202 -0.78 -1.50 1.08
C ASP A 202 -0.04 -0.28 1.64
N LEU A 203 1.21 -0.08 1.23
CA LEU A 203 2.07 1.01 1.71
C LEU A 203 1.50 2.40 1.37
N SER A 204 0.87 2.56 0.21
CA SER A 204 0.31 3.82 -0.28
C SER A 204 -0.93 4.21 0.52
N GLU A 205 -1.81 3.26 0.80
CA GLU A 205 -2.96 3.43 1.69
C GLU A 205 -2.52 3.75 3.11
N ILE A 206 -1.48 3.07 3.62
CA ILE A 206 -0.88 3.35 4.93
C ILE A 206 -0.29 4.76 4.98
N ALA A 207 0.38 5.22 3.91
CA ALA A 207 0.94 6.57 3.80
C ALA A 207 -0.15 7.65 3.86
N LEU A 208 -1.24 7.43 3.13
CA LEU A 208 -2.36 8.36 3.06
C LEU A 208 -3.38 8.18 4.20
N GLY A 209 -3.20 7.17 5.05
CA GLY A 209 -4.22 6.73 6.01
C GLY A 209 -5.57 6.48 5.35
N TRP A 210 -5.57 5.91 4.15
CA TRP A 210 -6.76 5.56 3.39
C TRP A 210 -7.28 4.18 3.83
N SER A 211 -7.76 4.14 5.07
CA SER A 211 -8.26 2.94 5.73
C SER A 211 -9.15 3.30 6.91
N THR A 212 -9.98 2.36 7.35
CA THR A 212 -10.76 2.53 8.59
C THR A 212 -9.90 2.20 9.80
N TYR A 213 -9.78 3.16 10.73
CA TYR A 213 -9.16 2.86 12.02
C TYR A 213 -10.02 1.86 12.79
N ASN A 214 -9.39 0.77 13.21
CA ASN A 214 -9.93 -0.45 13.80
C ASN A 214 -10.90 -1.20 12.88
N GLY A 215 -10.70 -1.07 11.57
CA GLY A 215 -11.37 -1.84 10.52
C GLY A 215 -10.34 -2.54 9.65
N ASP A 216 -10.35 -2.26 8.35
CA ASP A 216 -9.52 -2.92 7.33
C ASP A 216 -8.01 -2.77 7.54
N HIS A 217 -7.57 -1.75 8.28
CA HIS A 217 -6.14 -1.59 8.59
C HIS A 217 -5.62 -2.63 9.61
N MET A 218 -6.51 -3.29 10.37
CA MET A 218 -6.13 -4.18 11.46
C MET A 218 -6.10 -5.64 11.03
N SER A 219 -5.04 -6.34 11.41
CA SER A 219 -4.84 -7.76 11.17
C SER A 219 -3.87 -8.34 12.20
N MET A 220 -3.61 -9.64 12.15
CA MET A 220 -2.56 -10.27 12.97
C MET A 220 -1.20 -10.26 12.26
N TYR A 221 -1.20 -10.18 10.93
CA TYR A 221 0.01 -10.01 10.11
C TYR A 221 -0.36 -9.38 8.75
N ALA A 222 0.31 -8.30 8.34
CA ALA A 222 0.02 -7.56 7.10
C ALA A 222 1.10 -7.81 6.05
N VAL A 223 0.78 -8.58 5.01
CA VAL A 223 1.79 -9.00 4.01
C VAL A 223 2.12 -7.92 2.98
N ASN A 224 1.21 -6.96 2.77
CA ASN A 224 1.36 -5.89 1.79
C ASN A 224 1.84 -4.56 2.40
N CYS A 225 2.11 -4.50 3.71
CA CYS A 225 2.32 -3.23 4.43
C CYS A 225 3.55 -2.41 3.98
N SER A 226 4.42 -2.99 3.15
CA SER A 226 5.59 -2.32 2.56
C SER A 226 5.60 -2.36 1.02
N ILE A 227 4.49 -2.78 0.41
CA ILE A 227 4.31 -2.82 -1.05
C ILE A 227 3.44 -1.63 -1.46
N PRO A 228 3.94 -0.68 -2.27
CA PRO A 228 3.14 0.43 -2.78
C PRO A 228 2.19 -0.04 -3.89
N LYS A 229 1.06 0.66 -4.08
CA LYS A 229 -0.01 0.30 -5.02
C LYS A 229 0.50 0.12 -6.44
N THR A 230 1.42 0.96 -6.90
CA THR A 230 2.08 0.80 -8.21
C THR A 230 2.80 -0.54 -8.36
N LEU A 231 3.51 -0.97 -7.31
CA LEU A 231 4.22 -2.25 -7.30
C LEU A 231 3.26 -3.44 -7.19
N ILE A 232 2.11 -3.32 -6.50
CA ILE A 232 1.10 -4.39 -6.44
C ILE A 232 0.66 -4.81 -7.85
N ARG A 233 0.34 -3.84 -8.73
CA ARG A 233 -0.02 -4.12 -10.13
C ARG A 233 1.09 -4.90 -10.84
N CYS A 234 2.34 -4.46 -10.70
CA CYS A 234 3.50 -5.13 -11.29
C CYS A 234 3.67 -6.57 -10.79
N LEU A 235 3.46 -6.82 -9.49
CA LEU A 235 3.57 -8.16 -8.91
C LEU A 235 2.45 -9.08 -9.41
N ILE A 236 1.22 -8.58 -9.50
CA ILE A 236 0.09 -9.36 -10.03
C ILE A 236 0.31 -9.69 -11.51
N SER A 237 0.79 -8.73 -12.32
CA SER A 237 1.14 -8.98 -13.72
C SER A 237 2.21 -10.06 -13.85
N HIS A 238 3.27 -9.98 -13.04
CA HIS A 238 4.34 -10.97 -12.99
C HIS A 238 3.82 -12.38 -12.66
N VAL A 239 2.90 -12.50 -11.69
CA VAL A 239 2.27 -13.79 -11.35
C VAL A 239 1.37 -14.27 -12.50
N ALA A 240 0.61 -13.38 -13.13
CA ALA A 240 -0.28 -13.73 -14.24
C ALA A 240 0.48 -14.30 -15.45
N GLU A 241 1.67 -13.78 -15.75
CA GLU A 241 2.54 -14.29 -16.83
C GLU A 241 3.04 -15.73 -16.61
N ARG A 242 2.95 -16.23 -15.37
CA ARG A 242 3.49 -17.54 -14.94
C ARG A 242 2.41 -18.49 -14.44
N SER A 243 1.14 -18.08 -14.54
CA SER A 243 -0.02 -18.81 -14.06
C SER A 243 -0.68 -19.60 -15.20
N SER A 244 -1.66 -20.46 -14.87
CA SER A 244 -2.54 -21.05 -15.89
C SER A 244 -3.31 -19.96 -16.64
N ASP A 245 -3.80 -20.26 -17.83
CA ASP A 245 -4.57 -19.31 -18.64
C ASP A 245 -5.80 -18.78 -17.89
N GLU A 246 -6.49 -19.63 -17.11
CA GLU A 246 -7.66 -19.23 -16.34
C GLU A 246 -7.29 -18.25 -15.21
N LEU A 247 -6.24 -18.54 -14.43
CA LEU A 247 -5.80 -17.67 -13.35
C LEU A 247 -5.23 -16.36 -13.91
N ALA A 248 -4.46 -16.42 -15.00
CA ALA A 248 -3.96 -15.25 -15.68
C ALA A 248 -5.10 -14.33 -16.16
N ALA A 249 -6.20 -14.90 -16.68
CA ALA A 249 -7.35 -14.11 -17.11
C ALA A 249 -8.01 -13.36 -15.93
N VAL A 250 -8.20 -14.03 -14.79
CA VAL A 250 -8.76 -13.41 -13.58
C VAL A 250 -7.84 -12.31 -13.05
N LEU A 251 -6.53 -12.56 -12.98
CA LEU A 251 -5.56 -11.57 -12.49
C LEU A 251 -5.49 -10.33 -13.38
N ARG A 252 -5.60 -10.50 -14.71
CA ARG A 252 -5.71 -9.36 -15.65
C ARG A 252 -7.00 -8.57 -15.43
N ASP A 253 -8.13 -9.24 -15.21
CA ASP A 253 -9.40 -8.54 -14.91
C ASP A 253 -9.34 -7.77 -13.58
N VAL A 254 -8.64 -8.31 -12.57
CA VAL A 254 -8.37 -7.60 -11.31
C VAL A 254 -7.50 -6.36 -11.54
N ILE A 255 -6.49 -6.43 -12.41
CA ILE A 255 -5.66 -5.26 -12.79
C ILE A 255 -6.51 -4.20 -13.50
N ASP A 256 -7.38 -4.61 -14.42
CA ASP A 256 -8.20 -3.70 -15.23
C ASP A 256 -9.42 -3.15 -14.47
N THR A 257 -9.69 -3.67 -13.28
CA THR A 257 -10.75 -3.15 -12.42
C THR A 257 -10.33 -1.80 -11.81
N PRO A 258 -11.14 -0.72 -11.95
CA PRO A 258 -10.86 0.57 -11.34
C PRO A 258 -10.72 0.49 -9.82
N VAL A 259 -9.76 1.22 -9.24
CA VAL A 259 -9.54 1.22 -7.79
C VAL A 259 -10.64 2.03 -7.09
N SER A 260 -11.42 1.35 -6.24
CA SER A 260 -12.57 1.92 -5.55
C SER A 260 -12.84 1.20 -4.22
N PRO A 261 -13.33 1.90 -3.18
CA PRO A 261 -13.93 1.26 -2.03
C PRO A 261 -15.36 0.79 -2.36
N GLU A 262 -15.61 -0.52 -2.33
CA GLU A 262 -16.95 -1.11 -2.53
C GLU A 262 -17.87 -0.97 -1.31
N LEU A 263 -18.02 0.27 -0.85
CA LEU A 263 -18.81 0.60 0.33
C LEU A 263 -20.11 1.32 -0.04
N LEU A 264 -20.09 2.13 -1.09
CA LEU A 264 -21.28 2.80 -1.62
C LEU A 264 -21.97 1.95 -2.69
N PRO A 265 -23.32 1.95 -2.74
CA PRO A 265 -24.05 1.30 -3.83
C PRO A 265 -23.54 1.79 -5.20
N PRO A 266 -23.43 0.91 -6.21
CA PRO A 266 -23.19 1.37 -7.57
C PRO A 266 -24.36 2.24 -8.05
N ALA A 267 -24.12 3.05 -9.08
CA ALA A 267 -25.17 3.79 -9.77
C ALA A 267 -26.19 2.83 -10.39
N ASP A 268 -27.36 3.35 -10.78
CA ASP A 268 -28.45 2.56 -11.35
C ASP A 268 -28.06 1.77 -12.62
N ASP A 269 -26.99 2.19 -13.31
CA ASP A 269 -26.41 1.51 -14.48
C ASP A 269 -25.32 0.47 -14.13
N GLY A 270 -25.09 0.24 -12.84
CA GLY A 270 -24.07 -0.69 -12.32
C GLY A 270 -22.65 -0.12 -12.28
N THR A 271 -22.46 1.16 -12.63
CA THR A 271 -21.14 1.80 -12.55
C THR A 271 -20.75 2.12 -11.11
N VAL A 272 -19.46 2.00 -10.82
CA VAL A 272 -18.90 2.33 -9.50
C VAL A 272 -18.91 3.85 -9.32
N GLU A 273 -19.70 4.36 -8.37
CA GLU A 273 -19.86 5.82 -8.15
C GLU A 273 -18.59 6.51 -7.65
N GLN A 274 -17.67 5.79 -7.01
CA GLN A 274 -16.52 6.36 -6.33
C GLN A 274 -15.21 5.71 -6.77
N LYS A 275 -14.37 6.41 -7.52
CA LYS A 275 -12.97 6.00 -7.75
C LYS A 275 -12.09 6.66 -6.71
N THR A 276 -11.25 5.89 -6.02
CA THR A 276 -10.37 6.41 -4.97
C THR A 276 -9.45 7.52 -5.50
N GLU A 277 -8.93 7.33 -6.72
CA GLU A 277 -8.00 8.26 -7.35
C GLU A 277 -8.63 9.59 -7.75
N ASP A 278 -9.96 9.64 -7.95
CA ASP A 278 -10.67 10.92 -8.20
C ASP A 278 -10.71 11.79 -6.94
N ILE A 279 -10.66 11.16 -5.75
CA ILE A 279 -10.68 11.84 -4.45
C ILE A 279 -9.27 12.19 -3.98
N LEU A 280 -8.35 11.23 -4.06
CA LEU A 280 -6.99 11.37 -3.52
C LEU A 280 -5.99 11.94 -4.53
N GLY A 281 -6.23 11.74 -5.82
CA GLY A 281 -5.23 11.81 -6.88
C GLY A 281 -4.61 10.45 -7.19
N PRO A 282 -3.91 10.33 -8.34
CA PRO A 282 -3.31 9.07 -8.82
C PRO A 282 -2.29 8.47 -7.85
N TYR A 283 -2.31 7.15 -7.67
CA TYR A 283 -1.31 6.46 -6.84
C TYR A 283 0.11 6.57 -7.39
N ASP A 284 0.29 6.69 -8.71
CA ASP A 284 1.60 6.97 -9.33
C ASP A 284 2.27 8.21 -8.70
N LEU A 285 1.50 9.27 -8.49
CA LEU A 285 1.99 10.52 -7.88
C LEU A 285 2.21 10.36 -6.38
N HIS A 286 1.28 9.73 -5.65
CA HIS A 286 1.46 9.49 -4.21
C HIS A 286 2.68 8.64 -3.89
N ASP A 287 2.89 7.59 -4.68
CA ASP A 287 4.06 6.72 -4.56
C ASP A 287 5.35 7.46 -4.91
N PHE A 288 5.33 8.31 -5.94
CA PHE A 288 6.45 9.18 -6.26
C PHE A 288 6.80 10.12 -5.09
N PHE A 289 5.79 10.82 -4.54
CA PHE A 289 6.00 11.71 -3.41
C PHE A 289 6.46 10.95 -2.17
N LEU A 290 5.85 9.80 -1.86
CA LEU A 290 6.26 8.95 -0.75
C LEU A 290 7.73 8.55 -0.85
N TYR A 291 8.18 8.16 -2.04
CA TYR A 291 9.56 7.77 -2.28
C TYR A 291 10.53 8.93 -1.99
N HIS A 292 10.28 10.10 -2.57
CA HIS A 292 11.15 11.26 -2.42
C HIS A 292 11.10 11.87 -1.00
N PHE A 293 9.93 11.86 -0.37
CA PHE A 293 9.72 12.33 0.99
C PHE A 293 10.47 11.45 2.00
N ILE A 294 10.25 10.12 1.98
CA ILE A 294 10.82 9.23 3.01
C ILE A 294 12.29 8.94 2.75
N LYS A 295 12.66 8.57 1.51
CA LYS A 295 14.02 8.12 1.23
C LYS A 295 15.03 9.27 1.24
N TYR A 296 14.60 10.45 0.80
CA TYR A 296 15.48 11.57 0.57
C TYR A 296 15.08 12.84 1.31
N GLY A 297 14.08 12.84 2.20
CA GLY A 297 13.67 14.04 2.92
C GLY A 297 13.38 15.23 2.00
N ALA A 298 12.90 14.98 0.77
CA ALA A 298 12.70 16.04 -0.19
C ALA A 298 11.55 16.95 0.27
N GLU A 299 11.80 18.25 0.30
CA GLU A 299 10.80 19.27 0.61
C GLU A 299 9.76 19.40 -0.51
N PRO A 300 8.56 19.95 -0.24
CA PRO A 300 7.47 20.01 -1.20
C PRO A 300 7.83 20.69 -2.53
N ASP A 301 8.50 21.84 -2.52
CA ASP A 301 8.90 22.55 -3.75
C ASP A 301 9.78 21.67 -4.64
N LYS A 302 10.71 20.94 -4.02
CA LYS A 302 11.57 19.98 -4.72
C LYS A 302 10.76 18.81 -5.26
N MET A 303 9.89 18.21 -4.45
CA MET A 303 9.03 17.10 -4.91
C MET A 303 8.15 17.51 -6.10
N LEU A 304 7.59 18.73 -6.06
CA LEU A 304 6.79 19.28 -7.13
C LEU A 304 7.61 19.46 -8.42
N ALA A 305 8.80 20.06 -8.32
CA ALA A 305 9.69 20.26 -9.47
C ALA A 305 10.09 18.92 -10.11
N LEU A 306 10.47 17.93 -9.28
CA LEU A 306 10.81 16.59 -9.75
C LEU A 306 9.61 15.89 -10.41
N ALA A 307 8.41 15.97 -9.81
CA ALA A 307 7.21 15.34 -10.35
C ALA A 307 6.76 16.00 -11.67
N ARG A 308 6.78 17.33 -11.77
CA ARG A 308 6.46 18.06 -13.00
C ARG A 308 7.39 17.68 -14.15
N ARG A 309 8.64 17.34 -13.86
CA ARG A 309 9.61 16.82 -14.84
C ARG A 309 9.36 15.35 -15.18
N ALA A 310 9.17 14.51 -14.16
CA ALA A 310 9.03 13.06 -14.32
C ALA A 310 7.74 12.65 -15.04
N PHE A 311 6.64 13.35 -14.78
CA PHE A 311 5.31 13.10 -15.36
C PHE A 311 4.94 14.11 -16.45
N ALA A 312 5.92 14.78 -17.05
CA ALA A 312 5.67 15.74 -18.11
C ALA A 312 4.93 15.09 -19.29
N GLY A 313 3.73 15.60 -19.60
CA GLY A 313 2.87 15.07 -20.66
C GLY A 313 1.93 13.93 -20.22
N GLU A 314 2.12 13.38 -19.01
CA GLU A 314 1.23 12.34 -18.45
C GLU A 314 0.15 12.94 -17.55
N TYR A 315 0.52 13.87 -16.67
CA TYR A 315 -0.42 14.55 -15.77
C TYR A 315 -0.36 16.08 -15.91
N PRO A 316 -1.51 16.79 -15.85
CA PRO A 316 -1.55 18.24 -15.76
C PRO A 316 -0.79 18.74 -14.53
N LYS A 317 -0.11 19.90 -14.63
CA LYS A 317 0.69 20.46 -13.53
C LYS A 317 -0.17 20.74 -12.29
N GLU A 318 -1.41 21.16 -12.51
CA GLU A 318 -2.40 21.48 -11.49
C GLU A 318 -2.83 20.21 -10.72
N LEU A 319 -2.93 19.08 -11.42
CA LEU A 319 -3.23 17.78 -10.79
C LEU A 319 -2.07 17.32 -9.91
N ILE A 320 -0.83 17.44 -10.39
CA ILE A 320 0.39 17.10 -9.63
C ILE A 320 0.42 17.92 -8.33
N GLU A 321 0.19 19.22 -8.42
CA GLU A 321 0.18 20.15 -7.30
C GLU A 321 -0.92 19.83 -6.27
N LYS A 322 -2.16 19.64 -6.73
CA LYS A 322 -3.29 19.22 -5.89
C LYS A 322 -3.02 17.89 -5.18
N THR A 323 -2.40 16.95 -5.88
CA THR A 323 -2.06 15.63 -5.34
C THR A 323 -0.97 15.74 -4.28
N LEU A 324 0.05 16.59 -4.50
CA LEU A 324 1.10 16.84 -3.50
C LEU A 324 0.53 17.48 -2.22
N HIS A 325 -0.36 18.46 -2.34
CA HIS A 325 -1.05 19.02 -1.16
C HIS A 325 -1.83 17.95 -0.39
N THR A 326 -2.52 17.07 -1.13
CA THR A 326 -3.27 15.96 -0.54
C THR A 326 -2.33 14.98 0.17
N PHE A 327 -1.24 14.59 -0.48
CA PHE A 327 -0.20 13.74 0.08
C PHE A 327 0.34 14.30 1.39
N VAL A 328 0.87 15.53 1.38
CA VAL A 328 1.46 16.16 2.58
C VAL A 328 0.43 16.24 3.71
N ARG A 329 -0.76 16.80 3.46
CA ARG A 329 -1.80 16.94 4.48
C ARG A 329 -2.15 15.59 5.10
N ARG A 330 -2.41 14.57 4.28
CA ARG A 330 -2.82 13.25 4.76
C ARG A 330 -1.67 12.51 5.43
N PHE A 331 -0.47 12.60 4.88
CA PHE A 331 0.71 11.98 5.47
C PHE A 331 0.90 12.48 6.90
N PHE A 332 0.85 13.77 7.18
CA PHE A 332 0.99 14.25 8.56
C PHE A 332 -0.22 13.89 9.45
N THR A 333 -1.46 14.17 8.99
CA THR A 333 -2.67 14.02 9.82
C THR A 333 -3.06 12.58 10.14
N GLN A 334 -2.59 11.60 9.36
CA GLN A 334 -2.99 10.20 9.52
C GLN A 334 -1.95 9.34 10.27
N GLN A 335 -0.94 9.95 10.88
CA GLN A 335 0.12 9.23 11.59
C GLN A 335 -0.40 8.35 12.74
N PHE A 336 -1.48 8.73 13.41
CA PHE A 336 -2.07 7.93 14.48
C PHE A 336 -2.47 6.52 14.02
N LYS A 337 -2.89 6.35 12.76
CA LYS A 337 -3.19 5.02 12.20
C LYS A 337 -1.93 4.17 12.08
N ARG A 338 -0.80 4.79 11.73
CA ARG A 338 0.50 4.13 11.58
C ARG A 338 1.12 3.69 12.89
N SER A 339 0.88 4.43 13.97
CA SER A 339 1.36 4.09 15.31
C SER A 339 0.90 2.70 15.78
N CYS A 340 -0.24 2.21 15.29
CA CYS A 340 -0.85 0.94 15.68
C CYS A 340 -0.92 -0.09 14.53
N ILE A 341 0.02 -0.08 13.59
CA ILE A 341 -0.02 -1.06 12.49
C ILE A 341 0.37 -2.47 12.93
N PRO A 342 -0.26 -3.51 12.35
CA PRO A 342 0.14 -4.91 12.52
C PRO A 342 1.60 -5.14 12.13
N ASP A 343 2.14 -6.28 12.53
CA ASP A 343 3.44 -6.74 12.04
C ASP A 343 3.37 -7.13 10.56
N GLY A 344 4.47 -6.92 9.85
CA GLY A 344 4.61 -7.30 8.46
C GLY A 344 6.05 -7.13 7.98
N PRO A 345 6.44 -7.74 6.86
CA PRO A 345 7.80 -7.67 6.38
C PRO A 345 8.08 -6.32 5.71
N LYS A 346 9.29 -5.78 5.91
CA LYS A 346 9.86 -4.75 5.03
C LYS A 346 10.43 -5.45 3.80
N VAL A 347 9.92 -5.12 2.63
CA VAL A 347 10.30 -5.74 1.36
C VAL A 347 11.11 -4.78 0.49
N GLY A 348 10.64 -3.54 0.38
CA GLY A 348 11.22 -2.52 -0.46
C GLY A 348 12.20 -1.60 0.26
N THR A 349 12.42 -0.45 -0.38
CA THR A 349 13.30 0.59 0.17
C THR A 349 12.70 1.29 1.40
N ILE A 350 11.37 1.40 1.44
CA ILE A 350 10.64 2.17 2.45
C ILE A 350 9.66 1.24 3.17
N ALA A 351 9.59 1.37 4.49
CA ALA A 351 8.48 0.90 5.31
C ALA A 351 7.96 2.04 6.20
N LEU A 352 6.69 2.02 6.56
CA LEU A 352 6.09 3.02 7.45
C LEU A 352 5.82 2.48 8.87
N SER A 353 6.53 1.42 9.24
CA SER A 353 6.42 0.86 10.58
C SER A 353 7.00 1.81 11.63
N PRO A 354 6.27 2.12 12.72
CA PRO A 354 6.80 2.90 13.84
C PRO A 354 7.92 2.18 14.60
N ARG A 355 8.08 0.87 14.34
CA ARG A 355 9.12 0.00 14.87
C ARG A 355 10.35 -0.09 13.96
N GLY A 356 10.27 0.47 12.75
CA GLY A 356 11.31 0.43 11.72
C GLY A 356 11.65 1.83 11.22
N ASP A 357 11.52 2.03 9.91
CA ASP A 357 12.06 3.21 9.22
C ASP A 357 11.40 4.54 9.58
N TRP A 358 10.14 4.57 10.05
CA TRP A 358 9.39 5.81 10.21
C TRP A 358 8.94 6.07 11.64
N ARG A 359 9.57 7.04 12.30
CA ARG A 359 9.25 7.44 13.69
C ARG A 359 8.80 8.89 13.70
N MET A 360 7.49 9.11 13.75
CA MET A 360 6.89 10.44 13.83
C MET A 360 5.79 10.48 14.91
N PRO A 361 5.72 11.54 15.73
CA PRO A 361 4.62 11.75 16.67
C PRO A 361 3.26 11.77 15.95
N SER A 362 2.23 11.21 16.58
CA SER A 362 0.88 11.16 15.99
C SER A 362 0.18 12.52 15.93
N ASP A 363 0.68 13.47 16.71
CA ASP A 363 0.27 14.87 16.86
C ASP A 363 1.22 15.84 16.12
N ALA A 364 2.10 15.33 15.25
CA ALA A 364 3.00 16.16 14.45
C ALA A 364 2.24 17.15 13.56
N CYS A 365 2.62 18.43 13.62
CA CYS A 365 2.04 19.49 12.82
C CYS A 365 2.75 19.60 11.45
N GLY A 366 1.98 19.46 10.36
CA GLY A 366 2.48 19.57 8.99
C GLY A 366 2.44 20.98 8.41
N THR A 367 2.17 22.04 9.19
CA THR A 367 1.93 23.40 8.66
C THR A 367 3.09 23.93 7.83
N VAL A 368 4.35 23.77 8.28
CA VAL A 368 5.53 24.22 7.53
C VAL A 368 5.60 23.53 6.15
N TRP A 369 5.23 22.24 6.10
CA TRP A 369 5.19 21.46 4.87
C TRP A 369 4.02 21.83 3.94
N GLN A 370 3.08 22.68 4.37
CA GLN A 370 1.94 23.13 3.56
C GLN A 370 2.11 24.56 3.03
N GLN A 371 3.16 25.28 3.46
CA GLN A 371 3.40 26.70 3.15
C GLN A 371 4.39 26.91 1.98
N TRP A 372 4.45 25.97 1.05
CA TRP A 372 5.35 26.01 -0.11
C TRP A 372 4.75 26.80 -1.28
N ARG A 373 5.61 27.24 -2.22
CA ARG A 373 5.32 28.35 -3.16
C ARG A 373 4.78 27.92 -4.52
#